data_AF-A0A973ACD6-F1
#
_entry.id   AF-A0A973ACD6-F1
#
_cell.length_a   1.000
_cell.length_b   1.000
_cell.length_c   1.000
_cell.angle_alpha   90.00
_cell.angle_beta   90.00
_cell.angle_gamma   90.00
#
_symmetry.space_group_name_H-M   'P 1'
#
loop_
_entity.id
_entity.type
_entity.pdbx_description
1 polymer ?
#
loop_
_entity_poly.entity_id
_entity_poly.type
_entity_poly.pdbx_seq_one_letter_code
_entity_poly.pdbx_strand_id
1 'polypeptide(L)'
;MAIKPNADNLTIKEQIIEDPVSGLSFQFSVVEGSDNPFRLRIFGALPNGNRDFVFDATGTRTGAGSSIGGICRPSWLAEVY
;
A
#
# COMPACT_ATOMS: atom_id res chain seq x y z
N MET A 1 -22.58 -2.67 -3.46
CA MET A 1 -21.75 -1.47 -3.20
C MET A 1 -22.07 -0.44 -4.26
N ALA A 2 -22.15 0.84 -3.90
CA ALA A 2 -22.30 1.91 -4.88
C ALA A 2 -20.97 2.11 -5.60
N ILE A 3 -20.91 1.78 -6.89
CA ILE A 3 -19.75 2.05 -7.74
C ILE A 3 -19.88 3.51 -8.19
N LYS A 4 -18.80 4.28 -8.02
CA LYS A 4 -18.77 5.68 -8.46
C LYS A 4 -19.05 5.73 -9.97
N PRO A 5 -20.05 6.49 -10.45
CA PRO A 5 -20.29 6.63 -11.88
C PRO A 5 -19.04 7.21 -12.55
N ASN A 6 -18.63 6.59 -13.66
CA ASN A 6 -17.41 6.91 -14.42
C ASN A 6 -16.09 6.65 -13.67
N ALA A 7 -16.04 5.63 -12.81
CA ALA A 7 -14.76 5.13 -12.33
C ALA A 7 -14.01 4.45 -13.48
N ASP A 8 -12.88 5.02 -13.88
CA ASP A 8 -11.91 4.35 -14.75
C ASP A 8 -10.98 3.46 -13.92
N ASN A 9 -10.66 2.29 -14.45
CA ASN A 9 -9.69 1.38 -13.84
C ASN A 9 -8.28 1.89 -14.14
N LEU A 10 -7.70 2.61 -13.19
CA LEU A 10 -6.28 2.98 -13.22
C LEU A 10 -5.44 1.86 -12.60
N THR A 11 -4.61 1.19 -13.39
CA THR A 11 -3.70 0.16 -12.90
C THR A 11 -2.42 0.81 -12.37
N ILE A 12 -2.42 1.21 -11.10
CA ILE A 12 -1.20 1.63 -10.40
C ILE A 12 -0.44 0.38 -9.98
N LYS A 13 0.72 0.10 -10.60
CA LYS A 13 1.61 -0.99 -10.17
C LYS A 13 2.28 -0.67 -8.83
N GLU A 14 2.74 0.56 -8.68
CA GLU A 14 3.26 1.09 -7.42
C GLU A 14 3.11 2.61 -7.39
N GLN A 15 2.76 3.16 -6.23
CA GLN A 15 2.74 4.61 -6.00
C GLN A 15 3.04 4.91 -4.53
N ILE A 16 3.87 5.94 -4.31
CA ILE A 16 4.10 6.51 -2.99
C ILE A 16 3.49 7.91 -2.96
N ILE A 17 2.68 8.19 -1.95
CA ILE A 17 2.04 9.48 -1.70
C ILE A 17 2.51 9.96 -0.34
N GLU A 18 3.15 11.12 -0.30
CA GLU A 18 3.57 11.76 0.94
C GLU A 18 2.56 12.85 1.31
N ASP A 19 2.13 12.84 2.57
CA ASP A 19 1.33 13.91 3.16
C ASP A 19 2.12 14.54 4.32
N PRO A 20 2.88 15.61 4.05
CA PRO A 20 3.71 16.27 5.06
C PRO A 20 2.92 16.83 6.24
N VAL A 21 1.64 17.18 6.05
CA VAL A 21 0.81 17.79 7.09
C VAL A 21 0.46 16.76 8.17
N SER A 22 0.14 15.54 7.78
CA SER A 22 -0.10 14.44 8.72
C SER A 22 1.18 13.72 9.14
N GLY A 23 2.29 13.92 8.41
CA GLY A 23 3.53 13.17 8.59
C GLY A 23 3.41 11.70 8.18
N LEU A 24 2.45 11.40 7.29
CA LEU A 24 2.19 10.06 6.80
C LEU A 24 2.69 9.89 5.36
N SER A 25 3.15 8.69 5.05
CA SER A 25 3.42 8.26 3.67
C SER A 25 2.63 7.00 3.37
N PHE A 26 1.96 6.99 2.22
CA PHE A 26 1.16 5.87 1.73
C PHE A 26 1.87 5.22 0.57
N GLN A 27 2.13 3.92 0.66
CA GLN A 27 2.65 3.12 -0.44
C GLN A 27 1.58 2.15 -0.90
N PHE A 28 1.21 2.26 -2.16
CA PHE A 28 0.42 1.27 -2.88
C PHE A 28 1.37 0.41 -3.70
N SER A 29 1.21 -0.91 -3.67
CA SER A 29 1.99 -1.80 -4.52
C SER A 29 1.19 -3.03 -4.95
N VAL A 30 1.55 -3.54 -6.13
CA VAL A 30 1.03 -4.78 -6.70
C VAL A 30 2.12 -5.85 -6.66
N VAL A 31 1.84 -6.95 -5.98
CA VAL A 31 2.69 -8.15 -5.94
C VAL A 31 2.10 -9.19 -6.89
N GLU A 32 2.59 -9.18 -8.13
CA GLU A 32 2.16 -10.14 -9.16
C GLU A 32 2.42 -11.59 -8.70
N GLY A 33 1.47 -12.49 -8.95
CA GLY A 33 1.57 -13.91 -8.57
C GLY A 33 1.18 -14.24 -7.12
N SER A 34 0.69 -13.27 -6.34
CA SER A 34 0.13 -13.51 -5.01
C SER A 34 -1.40 -13.65 -5.05
N ASP A 35 -1.97 -14.48 -4.17
CA ASP A 35 -3.43 -14.55 -3.95
C ASP A 35 -4.03 -13.21 -3.48
N ASN A 36 -3.18 -12.35 -2.89
CA ASN A 36 -3.55 -11.02 -2.43
C ASN A 36 -2.60 -9.99 -3.06
N PRO A 37 -2.83 -9.65 -4.34
CA PRO A 37 -1.85 -8.91 -5.13
C PRO A 37 -1.74 -7.45 -4.71
N PHE A 38 -2.77 -6.84 -4.11
CA PHE A 38 -2.74 -5.42 -3.78
C PHE A 38 -2.35 -5.19 -2.32
N ARG A 39 -1.44 -4.26 -2.09
CA ARG A 39 -1.00 -3.85 -0.76
C ARG A 39 -1.08 -2.35 -0.59
N LEU A 40 -1.52 -1.93 0.60
CA LEU A 40 -1.45 -0.56 1.07
C LEU A 40 -0.66 -0.53 2.37
N ARG A 41 0.48 0.16 2.35
CA ARG A 41 1.28 0.42 3.54
C ARG A 41 1.18 1.88 3.95
N ILE A 42 1.00 2.12 5.24
CA ILE A 42 0.96 3.44 5.86
C ILE A 42 2.17 3.56 6.77
N PHE A 43 3.03 4.51 6.46
CA PHE A 43 4.24 4.83 7.20
C PHE A 43 4.05 6.14 7.97
N GLY A 44 4.70 6.24 9.13
CA GLY A 44 4.71 7.46 9.95
C GLY A 44 4.90 7.18 11.43
N ALA A 45 4.76 8.21 12.26
CA ALA A 45 4.83 8.12 13.72
C ALA A 45 3.54 7.54 14.33
N LEU A 46 3.22 6.29 13.99
CA LEU A 46 2.03 5.59 14.45
C LEU A 46 2.30 4.84 15.76
N PRO A 47 1.34 4.78 16.71
CA PRO A 47 1.55 4.16 18.04
C PRO A 47 1.99 2.70 18.04
N ASN A 48 1.80 1.96 16.93
CA ASN A 48 2.12 0.54 16.79
C ASN A 48 3.01 0.24 15.57
N GLY A 49 3.75 1.24 15.08
CA GLY A 49 4.51 1.14 13.84
C GLY A 49 3.64 1.26 12.58
N ASN A 50 4.26 1.01 11.43
CA ASN A 50 3.63 1.11 10.12
C ASN A 50 2.46 0.12 10.02
N ARG A 51 1.46 0.43 9.20
CA ARG A 51 0.32 -0.48 8.95
C ARG A 51 0.40 -1.04 7.54
N ASP A 52 0.08 -2.31 7.38
CA ASP A 52 -0.06 -2.97 6.07
C ASP A 52 -1.50 -3.50 5.95
N PHE A 53 -2.10 -3.30 4.78
CA PHE A 53 -3.40 -3.83 4.39
C PHE A 53 -3.24 -4.58 3.08
N VAL A 54 -3.82 -5.77 3.03
CA VAL A 54 -3.73 -6.64 1.86
C VAL A 54 -5.13 -6.84 1.30
N PHE A 55 -5.22 -6.77 -0.03
CA PHE A 55 -6.47 -6.94 -0.76
C PHE A 55 -6.32 -8.01 -1.84
N ASP A 56 -7.39 -8.74 -2.07
CA ASP A 56 -7.48 -9.70 -3.17
C ASP A 56 -7.68 -9.00 -4.53
N ALA A 57 -7.69 -9.79 -5.60
CA ALA A 57 -7.89 -9.31 -6.97
C ALA A 57 -9.24 -8.58 -7.19
N THR A 58 -10.22 -8.78 -6.30
CA THR A 58 -11.53 -8.11 -6.35
C THR A 58 -11.54 -6.77 -5.60
N GLY A 59 -10.43 -6.41 -4.96
CA GLY A 59 -10.32 -5.23 -4.10
C GLY A 59 -10.89 -5.45 -2.70
N THR A 60 -11.20 -6.69 -2.32
CA THR A 60 -11.69 -7.02 -0.98
C THR A 60 -10.52 -7.12 -0.01
N ARG A 61 -10.64 -6.48 1.15
CA ARG A 61 -9.61 -6.54 2.19
C ARG A 61 -9.57 -7.95 2.80
N THR A 62 -8.45 -8.64 2.60
CA THR A 62 -8.23 -10.02 3.09
C THR A 62 -7.34 -10.07 4.33
N GLY A 63 -6.57 -9.02 4.61
CA GLY A 63 -5.68 -8.99 5.77
C GLY A 63 -5.24 -7.60 6.20
N ALA A 64 -4.74 -7.52 7.43
CA ALA A 64 -4.07 -6.34 7.97
C ALA A 64 -2.93 -6.76 8.91
N GLY A 65 -1.85 -5.99 8.94
CA GLY A 65 -0.67 -6.24 9.77
C GLY A 65 -0.03 -4.95 10.25
N SER A 66 0.86 -5.06 11.24
CA SER A 66 1.72 -3.96 11.68
C SER A 66 3.17 -4.30 11.35
N SER A 67 3.89 -3.37 10.72
CA SER A 67 5.33 -3.47 10.44
C SER A 67 6.07 -2.53 11.38
N ILE A 68 6.94 -3.11 12.21
CA ILE A 68 7.72 -2.35 13.21
C ILE A 68 9.01 -1.77 12.56
N GLY A 69 9.33 -2.19 11.35
CA GLY A 69 10.47 -1.71 10.57
C GLY A 69 10.16 -1.64 9.07
N GLY A 70 10.86 -0.76 8.37
CA GLY A 70 10.71 -0.53 6.94
C GLY A 70 10.72 0.96 6.60
N ILE A 71 11.30 1.29 5.45
CA ILE A 71 11.29 2.64 4.89
C ILE A 71 10.22 2.66 3.80
N CYS A 72 9.48 3.76 3.67
CA CYS A 72 8.62 3.97 2.52
C CYS A 72 9.51 4.10 1.27
N ARG A 73 9.68 3.00 0.53
CA ARG A 73 10.55 2.92 -0.64
C ARG A 73 9.90 2.11 -1.75
N PRO A 74 10.17 2.46 -3.02
CA PRO A 74 9.68 1.69 -4.15
C PRO A 74 10.18 0.25 -4.09
N SER A 75 9.32 -0.72 -4.39
CA SER A 75 9.63 -2.16 -4.31
C SER A 75 10.66 -2.61 -5.34
N TRP A 76 10.83 -1.85 -6.43
CA TRP A 76 11.84 -2.09 -7.45
C TRP A 76 13.22 -1.51 -7.10
N LEU A 77 13.31 -0.66 -6.07
CA LEU A 77 14.57 -0.08 -5.64
C LEU A 77 15.32 -1.11 -4.78
N ALA A 78 16.17 -1.92 -5.42
CA ALA A 78 17.03 -2.87 -4.73
C ALA A 78 18.00 -2.16 -3.79
N GLU A 79 18.25 -2.74 -2.60
CA GLU A 79 19.38 -2.33 -1.77
C GLU A 79 20.67 -2.67 -2.51
N VAL A 80 21.45 -1.64 -2.85
CA VAL A 80 22.83 -1.82 -3.29
C VAL A 80 23.66 -2.05 -2.03
N TYR A 81 24.11 -3.29 -1.83
CA TYR A 81 25.08 -3.66 -0.79
C TYR A 81 26.50 -3.29 -1.21
#